data_AF-A0A2X1UPT7-F1
#
_entry.id   AF-A0A2X1UPT7-F1
#
_cell.length_a   1.000
_cell.length_b   1.000
_cell.length_c   1.000
_cell.angle_alpha   90.00
_cell.angle_beta   90.00
_cell.angle_gamma   90.00
#
_symmetry.space_group_name_H-M   'P 1'
#
loop_
_entity.id
_entity.type
_entity.pdbx_description
1 polymer ?
#
loop_
_entity_poly.entity_id
_entity_poly.type
_entity_poly.pdbx_seq_one_letter_code
_entity_poly.pdbx_strand_id
1 'polypeptide(L)'
;MLSKTEYNHYLRNRSLFQRLRDWILARYGYINVHTLDFARDVSKRLDEHREVMEAIKTHTTLFETHWWHFWHMKTTDDYLQILYELRHGVSWSAHVSKYRRSVREPITK
;
A
#
# COMPACT_ATOMS: atom_id res chain seq x y z
N MET A 1 6.84 15.32 -6.51
CA MET A 1 7.52 16.30 -5.62
C MET A 1 6.62 16.46 -4.41
N LEU A 2 7.05 16.03 -3.21
CA LEU A 2 6.23 16.17 -1.99
C LEU A 2 5.96 17.64 -1.69
N SER A 3 4.77 17.94 -1.18
CA SER A 3 4.44 19.26 -0.64
C SER A 3 5.38 19.61 0.52
N LYS A 4 5.82 20.87 0.60
CA LYS A 4 6.74 21.36 1.66
C LYS A 4 6.24 21.03 3.06
N THR A 5 4.93 20.98 3.28
CA THR A 5 4.31 20.68 4.58
C THR A 5 4.46 19.23 5.01
N GLU A 6 4.33 18.27 4.09
CA GLU A 6 4.47 16.83 4.38
C GLU A 6 5.94 16.44 4.59
N TYR A 7 6.84 17.07 3.84
CA TYR A 7 8.29 16.93 4.02
C TYR A 7 8.73 17.41 5.41
N ASN A 8 8.16 18.51 5.90
CA ASN A 8 8.49 19.07 7.22
C ASN A 8 8.00 18.20 8.39
N HIS A 9 6.88 17.49 8.24
CA HIS A 9 6.39 16.55 9.27
C HIS A 9 7.31 15.31 9.37
N TYR A 10 7.80 14.81 8.24
CA TYR A 10 8.74 13.70 8.17
C TYR A 10 10.12 14.01 8.79
N LEU A 11 10.57 15.27 8.72
CA LEU A 11 11.91 15.68 9.16
C LEU A 11 12.03 16.03 10.65
N ARG A 12 10.92 16.09 11.39
CA ARG A 12 10.88 16.72 12.73
C ARG A 12 11.69 15.97 13.80
N ASN A 13 12.01 14.69 13.60
CA ASN A 13 12.75 13.84 14.56
C ASN A 13 14.02 13.16 14.01
N ARG A 14 14.56 13.56 12.85
CA ARG A 14 15.77 12.93 12.26
C ARG A 14 17.04 13.76 12.46
N SER A 15 18.17 13.07 12.66
CA SER A 15 19.48 13.72 12.77
C SER A 15 19.90 14.35 11.44
N LEU A 16 20.72 15.40 11.49
CA LEU A 16 21.26 16.09 10.31
C LEU A 16 21.91 15.11 9.30
N PHE A 17 22.56 14.06 9.79
CA PHE A 17 23.17 13.02 8.96
C PHE A 17 22.15 12.21 8.16
N GLN A 18 21.01 11.86 8.77
CA GLN A 18 19.95 11.13 8.08
C GLN A 18 19.27 12.01 7.02
N ARG A 19 19.14 13.32 7.28
CA ARG A 19 18.59 14.29 6.30
C ARG A 19 19.49 14.42 5.07
N LEU A 20 20.81 14.50 5.30
CA LEU A 20 21.79 14.52 4.21
C LEU A 20 21.74 13.22 3.40
N ARG A 21 21.69 12.06 4.07
CA ARG A 21 21.55 10.76 3.42
C ARG A 21 20.29 10.69 2.56
N ASP A 22 19.13 11.09 3.09
CA ASP A 22 17.87 11.05 2.34
C ASP A 22 17.88 12.00 1.14
N TRP A 23 18.53 13.17 1.26
CA TRP A 23 18.69 14.12 0.15
C TRP A 23 19.57 13.54 -0.97
N ILE A 24 20.69 12.90 -0.62
CA ILE A 24 21.56 12.20 -1.59
C ILE A 24 20.77 11.08 -2.26
N LEU A 25 20.10 10.22 -1.48
CA LEU A 25 19.30 9.11 -2.01
C LEU A 25 18.19 9.60 -2.95
N ALA A 26 17.47 10.66 -2.58
CA ALA A 26 16.44 11.26 -3.42
C ALA A 26 17.02 11.83 -4.73
N ARG A 27 18.23 12.42 -4.70
CA ARG A 27 18.93 12.93 -5.89
C ARG A 27 19.20 11.82 -6.93
N TYR A 28 19.46 10.61 -6.47
CA TYR A 28 19.69 9.42 -7.30
C TYR A 28 18.41 8.59 -7.57
N GLY A 29 17.22 9.12 -7.22
CA GLY A 29 15.95 8.47 -7.52
C GLY A 29 15.52 7.38 -6.54
N TYR A 30 16.22 7.21 -5.42
CA TYR A 30 15.80 6.29 -4.37
C TYR A 30 14.63 6.88 -3.58
N ILE A 31 13.54 6.12 -3.48
CA ILE A 31 12.35 6.50 -2.72
C ILE A 31 12.46 5.90 -1.33
N ASN A 32 12.22 6.71 -0.29
CA ASN A 32 12.13 6.17 1.05
C ASN A 32 10.86 5.32 1.16
N VAL A 33 11.05 4.03 1.37
CA VAL A 33 9.95 3.06 1.40
C VAL A 33 8.93 3.38 2.51
N HIS A 34 9.34 4.02 3.61
CA HIS A 34 8.42 4.44 4.68
C HIS A 34 7.54 5.64 4.32
N THR A 35 7.87 6.40 3.27
CA THR A 35 6.99 7.48 2.79
C THR A 35 5.88 6.97 1.87
N LEU A 36 5.86 5.67 1.56
CA LEU A 36 4.77 5.05 0.80
C LEU A 36 3.50 4.89 1.66
N ASP A 37 3.67 4.87 3.00
CA ASP A 37 2.56 4.90 3.95
C ASP A 37 1.98 6.32 4.01
N PHE A 38 0.98 6.60 3.18
CA PHE A 38 0.27 7.88 3.17
C PHE A 38 -0.87 7.86 4.20
N ALA A 39 -0.69 8.54 5.34
CA ALA A 39 -1.60 8.62 6.49
C ALA A 39 -1.94 7.28 7.20
N ARG A 40 -1.89 6.16 6.48
CA ARG A 40 -2.17 4.79 6.94
C ARG A 40 -1.28 3.79 6.20
N ASP A 41 -1.02 2.65 6.82
CA ASP A 41 -0.26 1.53 6.25
C ASP A 41 -0.88 1.07 4.91
N VAL A 42 -0.03 0.85 3.90
CA VAL A 42 -0.45 0.41 2.56
C VAL A 42 -1.24 -0.90 2.61
N SER A 43 -0.90 -1.83 3.50
CA SER A 43 -1.63 -3.08 3.74
C SER A 43 -3.09 -2.80 4.08
N LYS A 44 -3.31 -1.84 4.98
CA LYS A 44 -4.66 -1.51 5.44
C LYS A 44 -5.47 -0.81 4.36
N ARG A 45 -4.83 0.03 3.54
CA ARG A 45 -5.47 0.65 2.37
C ARG A 45 -5.87 -0.38 1.32
N LEU A 46 -5.05 -1.41 1.10
CA LEU A 46 -5.36 -2.50 0.17
C LEU A 46 -6.55 -3.33 0.66
N ASP A 47 -6.60 -3.65 1.95
CA ASP A 47 -7.74 -4.33 2.56
C ASP A 47 -9.04 -3.52 2.43
N GLU A 48 -9.00 -2.23 2.78
CA GLU A 48 -10.17 -1.33 2.70
C GLU A 48 -10.66 -1.15 1.27
N HIS A 49 -9.74 -1.02 0.30
CA HIS A 49 -10.09 -0.93 -1.11
C HIS A 49 -10.83 -2.18 -1.61
N ARG A 50 -10.36 -3.37 -1.21
CA ARG A 50 -11.00 -4.65 -1.56
C ARG A 50 -12.34 -4.84 -0.88
N GLU A 51 -12.47 -4.41 0.37
CA GLU A 51 -13.75 -4.40 1.09
C GLU A 51 -14.77 -3.51 0.36
N VAL A 52 -14.36 -2.33 -0.10
CA VAL A 52 -15.22 -1.45 -0.91
C VAL A 52 -15.58 -2.08 -2.25
N MET A 53 -14.64 -2.72 -2.95
CA MET A 53 -14.93 -3.44 -4.19
C MET A 53 -15.99 -4.54 -3.98
N GLU A 54 -15.84 -5.35 -2.94
CA GLU A 54 -16.81 -6.39 -2.62
C GLU A 54 -18.17 -5.80 -2.21
N ALA A 55 -18.19 -4.74 -1.39
CA ALA A 55 -19.42 -4.07 -1.02
C ALA A 55 -20.19 -3.52 -2.24
N ILE A 56 -19.49 -2.89 -3.19
CA ILE A 56 -20.10 -2.41 -4.44
C ILE A 56 -20.66 -3.57 -5.25
N LYS A 57 -19.90 -4.68 -5.37
CA LYS A 57 -20.33 -5.87 -6.10
C LYS A 57 -21.53 -6.57 -5.45
N THR A 58 -21.59 -6.61 -4.12
CA THR A 58 -22.65 -7.31 -3.36
C THR A 58 -23.91 -6.47 -3.21
N HIS A 59 -23.78 -5.16 -3.04
CA HIS A 59 -24.91 -4.28 -2.72
C HIS A 59 -25.41 -3.44 -3.91
N THR A 60 -24.71 -3.46 -5.06
CA THR A 60 -25.08 -2.67 -6.24
C THR A 60 -24.83 -3.43 -7.54
N THR A 61 -25.44 -2.98 -8.63
CA THR A 61 -25.17 -3.46 -10.00
C THR A 61 -24.22 -2.51 -10.77
N LEU A 62 -23.43 -1.70 -10.04
CA LEU A 62 -22.58 -0.66 -10.65
C LEU A 62 -21.59 -1.25 -11.67
N PHE A 63 -20.98 -2.39 -11.35
CA PHE A 63 -20.00 -3.02 -12.25
C PHE A 63 -20.64 -3.67 -13.48
N GLU A 64 -21.92 -4.04 -13.39
CA GLU A 64 -22.68 -4.61 -14.51
C GLU A 64 -23.18 -3.51 -15.46
N THR A 65 -23.63 -2.39 -14.89
CA THR A 65 -24.14 -1.23 -15.65
C THR A 65 -23.02 -0.39 -16.26
N HIS A 66 -21.89 -0.29 -15.56
CA HIS A 66 -20.78 0.59 -15.93
C HIS A 66 -19.44 -0.14 -15.74
N TRP A 67 -19.11 -0.99 -16.72
CA TRP A 67 -17.91 -1.83 -16.73
C TRP A 67 -16.59 -1.04 -16.53
N TRP A 68 -16.55 0.23 -16.90
CA TRP A 68 -15.36 1.08 -16.75
C TRP A 68 -15.00 1.36 -15.29
N HIS A 69 -15.99 1.44 -14.39
CA HIS A 69 -15.74 1.60 -12.95
C HIS A 69 -14.96 0.41 -12.38
N PHE A 70 -15.28 -0.81 -12.83
CA PHE A 70 -14.55 -2.00 -12.42
C PHE A 70 -13.07 -1.91 -12.81
N TRP A 71 -12.75 -1.45 -14.02
CA TRP A 71 -11.36 -1.31 -14.45
C TRP A 71 -10.60 -0.25 -13.65
N HIS A 72 -11.20 0.90 -13.35
CA HIS A 72 -10.54 1.89 -12.48
C HIS A 72 -10.23 1.34 -11.09
N MET A 73 -11.16 0.57 -10.50
CA MET A 73 -10.93 -0.05 -9.21
C MET A 73 -9.88 -1.16 -9.29
N LYS A 74 -9.85 -1.94 -10.36
CA LYS A 74 -8.83 -2.94 -10.61
C LYS A 74 -7.44 -2.32 -10.77
N THR A 75 -7.31 -1.26 -11.56
CA THR A 75 -6.05 -0.52 -11.71
C THR A 75 -5.57 0.06 -10.38
N THR A 76 -6.50 0.52 -9.54
CA THR A 76 -6.18 1.01 -8.19
C THR A 76 -5.69 -0.13 -7.29
N ASP A 77 -6.31 -1.32 -7.36
CA ASP A 77 -5.86 -2.51 -6.62
C ASP A 77 -4.46 -2.94 -7.06
N ASP A 78 -4.20 -3.02 -8.37
CA ASP A 78 -2.89 -3.38 -8.92
C ASP A 78 -1.80 -2.37 -8.46
N TYR A 79 -2.12 -1.08 -8.48
CA TYR A 79 -1.22 -0.03 -7.98
C TYR A 79 -0.92 -0.20 -6.48
N LEU A 80 -1.94 -0.47 -5.65
CA LEU A 80 -1.75 -0.69 -4.22
C LEU A 80 -0.94 -1.96 -3.93
N GLN A 81 -1.10 -3.01 -4.73
CA GLN A 81 -0.27 -4.21 -4.64
C GLN A 81 1.21 -3.92 -4.95
N ILE A 82 1.50 -3.11 -5.98
CA ILE A 82 2.87 -2.67 -6.29
C ILE A 82 3.44 -1.86 -5.12
N LEU A 83 2.66 -0.93 -4.56
CA LEU A 83 3.10 -0.17 -3.39
C LEU A 83 3.37 -1.07 -2.18
N TYR A 84 2.54 -2.08 -1.95
CA TYR A 84 2.72 -3.05 -0.88
C TYR A 84 4.01 -3.84 -1.07
N GLU A 85 4.27 -4.33 -2.29
CA GLU A 85 5.48 -5.08 -2.60
C GLU A 85 6.74 -4.23 -2.41
N LEU A 86 6.71 -2.98 -2.88
CA LEU A 86 7.79 -2.02 -2.62
C LEU A 86 7.96 -1.76 -1.13
N ARG A 87 6.85 -1.69 -0.37
CA ARG A 87 6.84 -1.39 1.06
C ARG A 87 7.43 -2.50 1.92
N HIS A 88 7.02 -3.74 1.67
CA HIS A 88 7.28 -4.88 2.53
C HIS A 88 8.31 -5.86 1.94
N GLY A 89 8.73 -5.67 0.69
CA GLY A 89 9.68 -6.56 0.01
C GLY A 89 9.11 -7.96 -0.29
N VAL A 90 7.79 -8.12 -0.17
CA VAL A 90 7.08 -9.37 -0.42
C VAL A 90 5.80 -9.07 -1.18
N SER A 91 5.46 -9.89 -2.16
CA SER A 91 4.21 -9.73 -2.89
C SER A 91 3.02 -10.00 -1.98
N TRP A 92 1.92 -9.28 -2.21
CA TRP A 92 0.69 -9.46 -1.44
C TRP A 92 0.16 -10.90 -1.53
N SER A 93 0.25 -11.53 -2.71
CA SER A 93 -0.17 -12.92 -2.91
C SER A 93 0.64 -13.90 -2.05
N ALA A 94 1.96 -13.70 -1.92
CA ALA A 94 2.80 -14.49 -1.04
C ALA A 94 2.42 -14.28 0.44
N HIS A 95 2.16 -13.04 0.85
CA HIS A 95 1.70 -12.71 2.21
C HIS A 95 0.40 -13.43 2.56
N VAL A 96 -0.63 -13.30 1.72
CA VAL A 96 -1.93 -13.97 1.91
C VAL A 96 -1.79 -15.49 1.91
N SER A 97 -0.93 -16.06 1.05
CA SER A 97 -0.71 -17.51 1.00
C SER A 97 -0.11 -18.04 2.31
N LYS A 98 0.81 -17.29 2.92
CA LYS A 98 1.43 -17.62 4.21
C LYS A 98 0.39 -17.57 5.33
N TYR A 99 -0.42 -16.51 5.37
CA TYR A 99 -1.49 -16.37 6.37
C TYR A 99 -2.56 -17.46 6.23
N ARG A 100 -2.98 -17.78 5.00
CA ARG A 100 -3.94 -18.86 4.75
C ARG A 100 -3.38 -20.23 5.18
N ARG A 101 -2.08 -20.46 5.03
CA ARG A 101 -1.42 -21.69 5.49
C ARG A 101 -1.40 -21.76 7.02
N SER A 102 -1.03 -20.68 7.70
CA SER A 102 -1.02 -20.64 9.17
C SER A 102 -2.39 -20.79 9.82
N VAL A 103 -3.46 -20.35 9.15
CA VAL A 103 -4.84 -20.58 9.61
C VAL A 103 -5.29 -22.02 9.40
N ARG A 104 -4.72 -22.72 8.41
CA ARG A 104 -5.10 -24.09 8.04
C ARG A 104 -4.33 -25.15 8.84
N GLU A 105 -3.16 -24.81 9.36
CA GLU A 105 -2.42 -25.69 10.28
C GLU A 105 -3.09 -25.66 11.67
N PRO A 106 -3.52 -26.80 12.22
CA PRO A 106 -4.06 -26.83 13.57
C PRO A 106 -2.98 -26.40 14.55
N ILE A 107 -3.36 -25.61 15.56
CA ILE A 107 -2.48 -25.19 16.65
C ILE A 107 -2.13 -26.44 17.46
N THR A 108 -1.12 -27.19 17.02
CA THR A 108 -0.48 -28.22 17.83
C THR A 108 0.35 -27.52 18.89
N LYS A 109 -0.18 -27.46 20.11
CA LYS A 109 0.58 -27.21 21.33
C LYS A 109 1.31 -28.47 21.77
#